data_AF-A0A2P7AL81-F1
#
_entry.id   AF-A0A2P7AL81-F1
#
_cell.length_a   1.000
_cell.length_b   1.000
_cell.length_c   1.000
_cell.angle_alpha   90.00
_cell.angle_beta   90.00
_cell.angle_gamma   90.00
#
_symmetry.space_group_name_H-M   'P 1'
#
loop_
_entity.id
_entity.type
_entity.pdbx_description
1 polymer ?
#
loop_
_entity_poly.entity_id
_entity_poly.type
_entity_poly.pdbx_seq_one_letter_code
_entity_poly.pdbx_strand_id
1 'polypeptide(L)'
;MKDVATGSRLLAGAERKNKVVHARFSASELTRIERAAERAGLTVSAFMRSLSLEGAGVRPFFTAEDRVLLGALWKDLRAVGVNLNQLARAANRRHSRFDEERAVLDDVQRAMAALVYEIGFFADRGARLRKGRR
;
A
#
# COMPACT_ATOMS: atom_id res chain seq x y z
N MET A 1 13.60 -14.84 39.64
CA MET A 1 13.73 -14.73 38.17
C MET A 1 12.47 -14.07 37.64
N LYS A 2 12.55 -12.75 37.43
CA LYS A 2 11.55 -11.95 36.71
C LYS A 2 11.91 -12.05 35.23
N ASP A 3 10.92 -12.16 34.35
CA ASP A 3 10.79 -11.26 33.19
C ASP A 3 9.53 -11.62 32.39
N VAL A 4 8.48 -10.87 32.74
CA VAL A 4 7.27 -10.70 31.95
C VAL A 4 7.64 -9.79 30.78
N ALA A 5 7.86 -10.37 29.59
CA ALA A 5 8.05 -9.65 28.34
C ALA A 5 6.72 -9.09 27.78
N THR A 6 5.95 -8.41 28.64
CA THR A 6 4.78 -7.61 28.26
C THR A 6 5.11 -6.15 28.54
N GLY A 7 5.67 -5.44 27.56
CA GLY A 7 6.00 -4.03 27.80
C GLY A 7 6.76 -3.23 26.75
N SER A 8 7.12 -3.78 25.58
CA SER A 8 7.84 -3.00 24.55
C SER A 8 7.05 -2.81 23.25
N ARG A 9 5.83 -2.29 23.38
CA ARG A 9 5.23 -1.41 22.35
C ARG A 9 5.33 0.03 22.85
N LEU A 10 6.53 0.43 23.26
CA LEU A 10 6.84 1.83 23.49
C LEU A 10 6.95 2.49 22.12
N LEU A 11 5.86 3.17 21.75
CA LEU A 11 5.82 4.40 20.97
C LEU A 11 7.17 4.74 20.32
N ALA A 12 7.45 4.20 19.13
CA ALA A 12 8.49 4.74 18.28
C ALA A 12 8.05 6.16 17.91
N GLY A 13 8.44 7.14 18.73
CA GLY A 13 8.21 8.55 18.48
C GLY A 13 8.75 8.84 17.09
N ALA A 14 7.86 9.25 16.17
CA ALA A 14 8.25 9.53 14.81
C ALA A 14 9.42 10.52 14.83
N GLU A 15 10.55 10.11 14.27
CA GLU A 15 11.77 10.92 14.24
C GLU A 15 11.45 12.35 13.77
N ARG A 16 11.87 13.35 14.55
CA ARG A 16 11.63 14.76 14.21
C ARG A 16 12.34 15.09 12.90
N LYS A 17 11.59 15.57 11.92
CA LYS A 17 12.10 15.97 10.60
C LYS A 17 12.80 17.33 10.68
N ASN A 18 14.02 17.36 11.17
CA ASN A 18 14.81 18.59 11.37
C ASN A 18 15.89 18.83 10.31
N LYS A 19 16.07 17.91 9.35
CA LYS A 19 17.03 18.05 8.25
C LYS A 19 16.37 18.74 7.06
N VAL A 20 17.07 19.74 6.50
CA VAL A 20 16.59 20.55 5.36
C VAL A 20 17.47 20.26 4.15
N VAL A 21 16.83 20.13 2.99
CA VAL A 21 17.50 20.04 1.69
C VAL A 21 17.18 21.32 0.93
N HIS A 22 18.22 21.98 0.42
CA HIS A 22 18.07 23.18 -0.40
C HIS A 22 18.13 22.81 -1.88
N ALA A 23 17.15 23.26 -2.66
CA ALA A 23 17.10 23.11 -4.10
C ALA A 23 16.74 24.46 -4.74
N ARG A 24 17.34 24.77 -5.89
CA ARG A 24 17.08 26.00 -6.64
C ARG A 24 16.04 25.71 -7.72
N PHE A 25 15.09 26.63 -7.86
CA PHE A 25 14.07 26.60 -8.90
C PHE A 25 13.92 28.00 -9.49
N SER A 26 13.67 28.07 -10.79
CA SER A 26 13.12 29.26 -11.41
C SER A 26 11.68 29.50 -10.93
N ALA A 27 11.18 30.72 -11.12
CA ALA A 27 9.79 31.06 -10.81
C ALA A 27 8.78 30.18 -11.57
N SER A 28 9.10 29.84 -12.83
CA SER A 28 8.25 28.99 -13.67
C SER A 28 8.17 27.55 -13.16
N GLU A 29 9.30 26.99 -12.70
CA GLU A 29 9.34 25.66 -12.11
C GLU A 29 8.59 25.62 -10.78
N LEU A 30 8.79 26.63 -9.92
CA LEU A 30 8.09 26.71 -8.65
C LEU A 30 6.56 26.78 -8.84
N THR A 31 6.09 27.60 -9.80
CA THR A 31 4.66 27.69 -10.13
C THR A 31 4.09 26.34 -10.58
N ARG A 32 4.84 25.57 -11.38
CA ARG A 32 4.43 24.23 -11.82
C ARG A 32 4.36 23.25 -10.64
N ILE A 33 5.31 23.33 -9.71
CA ILE A 33 5.36 22.52 -8.50
C ILE A 33 4.18 22.85 -7.58
N GLU A 34 3.88 24.13 -7.36
CA GLU A 34 2.74 24.59 -6.55
C GLU A 34 1.42 24.03 -7.08
N ARG A 35 1.17 24.18 -8.39
CA ARG A 35 -0.04 23.62 -9.03
C ARG A 35 -0.11 22.11 -8.93
N ALA A 36 1.03 21.41 -9.01
CA ALA A 36 1.08 19.95 -8.88
C ALA A 36 0.79 19.51 -7.43
N ALA A 37 1.34 20.21 -6.45
CA ALA A 37 1.10 19.96 -5.03
C ALA A 37 -0.37 20.21 -4.67
N GLU A 38 -0.96 21.29 -5.20
CA GLU A 38 -2.38 21.61 -5.04
C GLU A 38 -3.29 20.51 -5.60
N ARG A 39 -3.05 20.07 -6.85
CA ARG A 39 -3.79 18.93 -7.44
C ARG A 39 -3.67 17.66 -6.61
N ALA A 40 -2.54 17.45 -5.95
CA ALA A 40 -2.33 16.31 -5.05
C ALA A 40 -2.88 16.52 -3.63
N GLY A 41 -3.46 17.69 -3.32
CA GLY A 41 -3.95 18.03 -1.98
C GLY A 41 -2.86 18.14 -0.91
N LEU A 42 -1.64 18.53 -1.30
CA LEU A 42 -0.46 18.61 -0.43
C LEU A 42 0.14 20.02 -0.41
N THR A 43 0.84 20.34 0.68
CA THR A 43 1.75 21.49 0.67
C THR A 43 2.95 21.19 -0.22
N VAL A 44 3.58 22.22 -0.81
CA VAL A 44 4.77 22.08 -1.66
C VAL A 44 5.86 21.24 -0.98
N SER A 45 6.17 21.50 0.29
CA SER A 45 7.18 20.75 1.02
C SER A 45 6.82 19.28 1.24
N ALA A 46 5.52 18.99 1.44
CA ALA A 46 5.05 17.61 1.59
C ALA A 46 5.10 16.85 0.25
N PHE A 47 4.74 17.52 -0.85
CA PHE A 47 4.80 16.99 -2.22
C PHE A 47 6.25 16.71 -2.67
N MET A 48 7.14 17.68 -2.51
CA MET A 48 8.57 17.50 -2.83
C MET A 48 9.17 16.35 -2.01
N ARG A 49 8.88 16.29 -0.71
CA ARG A 49 9.35 15.21 0.14
C ARG A 49 8.82 13.84 -0.30
N SER A 50 7.55 13.74 -0.73
CA SER A 50 7.03 12.46 -1.20
C SER A 50 7.71 12.01 -2.49
N LEU A 51 7.91 12.92 -3.44
CA LEU A 51 8.62 12.61 -4.68
C LEU A 51 10.09 12.23 -4.43
N SER A 52 10.79 12.92 -3.53
CA SER A 52 12.17 12.56 -3.19
C SER A 52 12.28 11.18 -2.55
N LEU A 53 11.31 10.80 -1.71
CA LEU A 53 11.29 9.45 -1.10
C LEU A 53 10.89 8.36 -2.09
N GLU A 54 10.07 8.70 -3.08
CA GLU A 54 9.75 7.80 -4.19
C GLU A 54 10.93 7.60 -5.11
N GLY A 55 11.58 8.68 -5.55
CA GLY A 55 12.79 8.60 -6.37
C GLY A 55 13.95 7.87 -5.68
N ALA A 56 13.96 7.85 -4.34
CA ALA A 56 14.89 7.06 -3.53
C ALA A 56 14.46 5.59 -3.32
N GLY A 57 13.32 5.16 -3.87
CA GLY A 57 12.78 3.80 -3.69
C GLY A 57 12.24 3.50 -2.29
N VAL A 58 12.19 4.49 -1.39
CA VAL A 58 11.76 4.31 0.01
C VAL A 58 10.25 4.18 0.11
N ARG A 59 9.50 4.99 -0.65
CA ARG A 59 8.04 5.03 -0.57
C ARG A 59 7.38 5.49 -1.86
N PRO A 60 6.40 4.76 -2.41
CA PRO A 60 5.65 5.17 -3.59
C PRO A 60 4.80 6.42 -3.29
N PHE A 61 4.66 7.29 -4.28
CA PHE A 61 3.72 8.38 -4.24
C PHE A 61 2.40 7.92 -4.85
N PHE A 62 1.29 8.13 -4.13
CA PHE A 62 -0.04 7.87 -4.63
C PHE A 62 -0.90 9.10 -4.38
N THR A 63 -1.56 9.56 -5.43
CA THR A 63 -2.59 10.61 -5.39
C THR A 63 -3.82 10.14 -4.61
N ALA A 64 -4.81 11.01 -4.43
CA ALA A 64 -6.07 10.61 -3.80
C ALA A 64 -6.82 9.63 -4.70
N GLU A 65 -6.81 9.90 -6.01
CA GLU A 65 -7.44 9.10 -7.06
C GLU A 65 -6.82 7.70 -7.13
N ASP A 66 -5.49 7.59 -7.12
CA ASP A 66 -4.79 6.29 -7.13
C ASP A 66 -5.24 5.42 -5.96
N ARG A 67 -5.41 6.02 -4.78
CA ARG A 67 -5.81 5.29 -3.57
C ARG A 67 -7.24 4.79 -3.64
N VAL A 68 -8.14 5.58 -4.23
CA VAL A 68 -9.52 5.16 -4.46
C VAL A 68 -9.55 4.00 -5.43
N LEU A 69 -8.83 4.11 -6.56
CA LEU A 69 -8.74 3.06 -7.57
C LEU A 69 -8.15 1.77 -6.99
N LEU A 70 -6.98 1.86 -6.34
CA LEU A 70 -6.33 0.70 -5.71
C LEU A 70 -7.20 0.08 -4.61
N GLY A 71 -7.94 0.91 -3.87
CA GLY A 71 -8.88 0.44 -2.86
C GLY A 71 -10.07 -0.32 -3.45
N ALA A 72 -10.58 0.09 -4.61
CA ALA A 72 -11.64 -0.61 -5.34
C ALA A 72 -11.12 -1.95 -5.90
N LEU A 73 -9.99 -1.91 -6.62
CA LEU A 73 -9.35 -3.11 -7.17
C LEU A 73 -9.04 -4.16 -6.09
N TRP A 74 -8.55 -3.72 -4.94
CA TRP A 74 -8.31 -4.60 -3.79
C TRP A 74 -9.59 -5.30 -3.30
N LYS A 75 -10.71 -4.59 -3.22
CA LYS A 75 -11.98 -5.18 -2.78
C LYS A 75 -12.48 -6.23 -3.76
N ASP A 76 -12.44 -5.94 -5.05
CA ASP A 76 -12.89 -6.86 -6.10
C ASP A 76 -12.03 -8.13 -6.11
N LEU A 77 -10.71 -7.96 -6.06
CA LEU A 77 -9.79 -9.08 -6.04
C LEU A 77 -9.96 -9.95 -4.78
N ARG A 78 -10.22 -9.33 -3.63
CA ARG A 78 -10.54 -10.06 -2.40
C ARG A 78 -11.83 -10.88 -2.55
N ALA A 79 -12.87 -10.32 -3.17
CA ALA A 79 -14.14 -11.01 -3.39
C ALA A 79 -13.95 -12.24 -4.29
N VAL A 80 -13.22 -12.08 -5.41
CA VAL A 80 -12.88 -13.20 -6.30
C VAL A 80 -12.10 -14.28 -5.53
N GLY A 81 -11.18 -13.90 -4.64
CA GLY A 81 -10.37 -14.85 -3.86
C GLY A 81 -11.20 -15.64 -2.85
N VAL A 82 -12.20 -14.99 -2.22
CA VAL A 82 -13.16 -15.66 -1.34
C VAL A 82 -13.96 -16.71 -2.13
N ASN A 83 -14.49 -16.35 -3.30
CA ASN A 83 -15.27 -17.26 -4.14
C ASN A 83 -14.45 -18.47 -4.59
N LEU A 84 -13.20 -18.23 -4.99
CA LEU A 84 -12.29 -19.28 -5.42
C LEU A 84 -11.94 -20.26 -4.29
N ASN A 85 -11.71 -19.74 -3.09
CA ASN A 85 -11.49 -20.57 -1.90
C ASN A 85 -12.74 -21.40 -1.53
N GLN A 86 -13.94 -20.84 -1.72
CA GLN A 86 -15.18 -21.61 -1.52
C GLN A 86 -15.30 -22.75 -2.54
N LEU A 87 -14.99 -22.50 -3.81
CA LEU A 87 -15.00 -23.51 -4.87
C LEU A 87 -13.99 -24.62 -4.58
N ALA A 88 -12.75 -24.27 -4.22
CA ALA A 88 -11.72 -25.24 -3.84
C ALA A 88 -12.17 -26.10 -2.64
N ARG A 89 -12.75 -25.49 -1.60
CA ARG A 89 -13.29 -26.23 -0.45
C ARG A 89 -14.44 -27.17 -0.85
N ALA A 90 -15.32 -26.76 -1.75
CA ALA A 90 -16.42 -27.59 -2.25
C ALA A 90 -15.89 -28.78 -3.09
N ALA A 91 -14.90 -28.54 -3.95
CA ALA A 91 -14.24 -29.58 -4.74
C ALA A 91 -13.52 -30.59 -3.82
N ASN A 92 -12.82 -30.10 -2.80
CA ASN A 92 -12.11 -30.94 -1.81
C ASN A 92 -13.06 -31.85 -1.02
N ARG A 93 -14.30 -31.41 -0.77
CA ARG A 93 -15.33 -32.23 -0.10
C ARG A 93 -15.94 -33.31 -0.99
N ARG A 94 -15.84 -33.17 -2.32
CA ARG A 94 -16.52 -34.06 -3.28
C ARG A 94 -15.66 -35.18 -3.86
N HIS A 95 -14.39 -35.34 -3.46
CA HIS A 95 -13.45 -36.28 -4.12
C HIS A 95 -13.53 -36.18 -5.66
N SER A 96 -13.65 -34.96 -6.18
CA SER A 96 -13.83 -34.74 -7.62
C SER A 96 -12.50 -35.01 -8.33
N ARG A 97 -12.56 -35.83 -9.37
CA ARG A 97 -11.45 -36.59 -9.97
C ARG A 97 -10.71 -35.80 -11.07
N PHE A 98 -10.40 -34.53 -10.84
CA PHE A 98 -9.72 -33.67 -11.82
C PHE A 98 -8.56 -32.93 -11.16
N ASP A 99 -7.42 -33.61 -11.05
CA ASP A 99 -6.19 -33.05 -10.48
C ASP A 99 -5.69 -31.82 -11.26
N GLU A 100 -5.96 -31.75 -12.57
CA GLU A 100 -5.64 -30.60 -13.43
C GLU A 100 -6.49 -29.35 -13.10
N GLU A 101 -7.81 -29.50 -12.91
CA GLU A 101 -8.67 -28.38 -12.50
C GLU A 101 -8.27 -27.85 -11.12
N ARG A 102 -7.86 -28.75 -10.22
CA ARG A 102 -7.40 -28.40 -8.88
C ARG A 102 -6.09 -27.61 -8.90
N ALA A 103 -5.14 -28.01 -9.73
CA ALA A 103 -3.88 -27.31 -9.93
C ALA A 103 -4.11 -25.89 -10.50
N VAL A 104 -4.99 -25.74 -11.50
CA VAL A 104 -5.35 -24.43 -12.06
C VAL A 104 -6.01 -23.53 -11.01
N LEU A 105 -6.91 -24.07 -10.18
CA LEU A 105 -7.53 -23.29 -9.10
C LEU A 105 -6.49 -22.82 -8.06
N ASP A 106 -5.53 -23.66 -7.70
CA ASP A 106 -4.46 -23.30 -6.76
C ASP A 106 -3.52 -22.23 -7.36
N ASP A 107 -3.17 -22.34 -8.65
CA ASP A 107 -2.35 -21.36 -9.35
C ASP A 107 -3.05 -20.00 -9.43
N VAL A 108 -4.35 -19.99 -9.74
CA VAL A 108 -5.15 -18.75 -9.75
C VAL A 108 -5.24 -18.18 -8.33
N GLN A 109 -5.45 -19.00 -7.29
CA GLN A 109 -5.45 -18.51 -5.90
C GLN A 109 -4.12 -17.89 -5.52
N ARG A 110 -3.01 -18.49 -5.94
CA ARG A 110 -1.65 -18.01 -5.65
C ARG A 110 -1.34 -16.71 -6.37
N ALA A 111 -1.66 -16.61 -7.66
CA ALA A 111 -1.52 -15.39 -8.44
C ALA A 111 -2.37 -14.26 -7.87
N MET A 112 -3.61 -14.57 -7.48
CA MET A 112 -4.49 -13.62 -6.81
C MET A 112 -3.97 -13.18 -5.45
N ALA A 113 -3.47 -14.09 -4.61
CA ALA A 113 -2.90 -13.76 -3.31
C ALA A 113 -1.67 -12.85 -3.45
N ALA A 114 -0.85 -13.06 -4.49
CA ALA A 114 0.28 -12.19 -4.80
C ALA A 114 -0.17 -10.80 -5.25
N LEU A 115 -1.14 -10.70 -6.16
CA LEU A 115 -1.72 -9.44 -6.61
C LEU A 115 -2.40 -8.67 -5.47
N VAL A 116 -3.15 -9.38 -4.62
CA VAL A 116 -3.70 -8.87 -3.37
C VAL A 116 -2.52 -8.31 -2.58
N TYR A 117 -1.56 -9.13 -2.16
CA TYR A 117 -0.43 -8.70 -1.33
C TYR A 117 0.28 -7.45 -1.86
N GLU A 118 0.59 -7.38 -3.15
CA GLU A 118 1.16 -6.19 -3.81
C GLU A 118 0.25 -4.96 -3.62
N ILE A 119 -1.03 -5.04 -4.05
CA ILE A 119 -1.98 -3.93 -3.95
C ILE A 119 -2.21 -3.51 -2.48
N GLY A 120 -2.31 -4.47 -1.57
CA GLY A 120 -2.46 -4.24 -0.13
C GLY A 120 -1.23 -3.57 0.47
N PHE A 121 -0.04 -4.02 0.10
CA PHE A 121 1.23 -3.41 0.49
C PHE A 121 1.34 -1.95 0.00
N PHE A 122 0.86 -1.67 -1.21
CA PHE A 122 0.77 -0.31 -1.75
C PHE A 122 -0.27 0.55 -0.99
N ALA A 123 -1.43 -0.01 -0.66
CA ALA A 123 -2.51 0.70 0.04
C ALA A 123 -2.16 1.00 1.52
N ASP A 124 -1.60 0.03 2.26
CA ASP A 124 -1.26 0.14 3.68
C ASP A 124 -0.13 1.14 3.95
N ARG A 125 0.88 1.21 3.05
CA ARG A 125 1.92 2.25 3.13
C ARG A 125 1.34 3.66 2.98
N GLY A 126 0.23 3.78 2.27
CA GLY A 126 -0.56 5.00 2.18
C GLY A 126 -1.29 5.38 3.45
N ALA A 127 -2.01 4.42 4.03
CA ALA A 127 -2.91 4.65 5.16
C ALA A 127 -2.19 4.91 6.49
N ARG A 128 -1.04 4.26 6.74
CA ARG A 128 -0.27 4.39 8.01
C ARG A 128 0.23 5.81 8.30
N LEU A 129 0.27 6.69 7.30
CA LEU A 129 0.74 8.07 7.45
C LEU A 129 -0.35 9.08 7.86
N ARG A 130 -1.63 8.70 7.77
CA ARG A 130 -2.74 9.52 8.27
C ARG A 130 -2.88 9.46 9.79
N LYS A 131 -2.45 8.36 10.42
CA LYS A 131 -2.51 8.17 11.88
C LYS A 131 -1.40 8.87 12.67
N GLY A 132 -0.35 9.36 12.01
CA GLY A 132 0.74 10.13 12.65
C GLY A 132 0.61 11.65 12.53
N ARG A 133 -0.61 12.16 12.25
CA ARG A 133 -0.86 13.59 11.97
C ARG A 133 -2.09 14.15 12.72
N ARG A 134 -2.39 13.61 13.89
CA ARG A 134 -3.30 14.22 14.88
C ARG A 134 -2.54 14.46 16.15
#